data_AF-A0A2L2TKW5-F1
#
_entry.id   AF-A0A2L2TKW5-F1
#
_cell.length_a   1.000
_cell.length_b   1.000
_cell.length_c   1.000
_cell.angle_alpha   90.00
_cell.angle_beta   90.00
_cell.angle_gamma   90.00
#
_symmetry.space_group_name_H-M   'P 1'
#
loop_
_entity.id
_entity.type
_entity.pdbx_description
1 polymer ?
#
loop_
_entity_poly.entity_id
_entity_poly.type
_entity_poly.pdbx_seq_one_letter_code
_entity_poly.pdbx_strand_id
1 'polypeptide(L)'
;MPHNGPPEVCNVTTPGNIKLTTHHSPTTLQTIFRSNATRITSGDLTKSLGDLVRIAVYKSRYDEVSFNTTGINITECSIGFTAYEYKGAEANGSVFMFGDLSEIHIEGVDWAWEPVPSGEARQHIVSNRSTTPELPSFRISGPDIWALWEFFESIIFQGEYMSGGYKSINSGLNAALGGDADVENAFKNMAQSMTDYIRSGPSSKRAVGDGIEFRNFGSINWPWLIGPAILELAALIFAVCTIMATTRKHEVPLWKSSALVLLNAEYDKNAGTINGEFEGVKELEKMAKSSKARLD
;
A
#
# COMPACT_ATOMS: atom_id res chain seq x y z
N MET A 1 45.24 46.92 -16.50
CA MET A 1 43.92 46.49 -16.99
C MET A 1 44.12 45.14 -17.66
N PRO A 2 43.69 44.03 -17.06
CA PRO A 2 43.84 42.74 -17.71
C PRO A 2 42.95 42.72 -18.96
N HIS A 3 43.53 42.25 -20.06
CA HIS A 3 42.86 42.09 -21.33
C HIS A 3 41.69 41.10 -21.18
N ASN A 4 40.45 41.60 -21.22
CA ASN A 4 39.27 40.77 -21.41
C ASN A 4 39.24 40.30 -22.88
N GLY A 5 40.00 39.27 -23.19
CA GLY A 5 39.80 38.50 -24.41
C GLY A 5 38.41 37.83 -24.40
N PRO A 6 37.83 37.51 -25.57
CA PRO A 6 36.63 36.70 -25.62
C PRO A 6 36.88 35.34 -24.94
N PRO A 7 35.87 34.76 -24.27
CA PRO A 7 36.02 33.45 -23.63
C PRO A 7 36.47 32.40 -24.65
N GLU A 8 37.45 31.59 -24.27
CA GLU A 8 37.88 30.41 -25.01
C GLU A 8 36.74 29.40 -25.05
N VAL A 9 36.52 28.84 -26.24
CA VAL A 9 35.46 27.87 -26.50
C VAL A 9 36.09 26.51 -26.74
N CYS A 10 35.77 25.54 -25.90
CA CYS A 10 36.20 24.16 -26.05
C CYS A 10 35.01 23.31 -26.50
N ASN A 11 35.17 22.62 -27.63
CA ASN A 11 34.17 21.69 -28.15
C ASN A 11 34.64 20.26 -27.91
N VAL A 12 33.83 19.48 -27.21
CA VAL A 12 34.06 18.06 -26.97
C VAL A 12 32.97 17.26 -27.69
N THR A 13 33.36 16.16 -28.34
CA THR A 13 32.41 15.23 -28.95
C THR A 13 32.56 13.88 -28.25
N THR A 14 31.46 13.33 -27.73
CA THR A 14 31.46 12.03 -27.05
C THR A 14 31.44 10.88 -28.07
N PRO A 15 31.76 9.63 -27.66
CA PRO A 15 31.68 8.46 -28.54
C PRO A 15 30.32 8.26 -29.22
N GLY A 16 29.21 8.62 -28.54
CA GLY A 16 27.87 8.63 -29.11
C GLY A 16 27.56 9.78 -30.05
N ASN A 17 28.57 10.57 -30.45
CA ASN A 17 28.47 11.73 -31.35
C ASN A 17 27.67 12.91 -30.80
N ILE A 18 27.64 13.08 -29.46
CA ILE A 18 27.02 14.25 -28.81
C ILE A 18 28.07 15.35 -28.67
N LYS A 19 27.74 16.55 -29.15
CA LYS A 19 28.62 17.71 -29.06
C LYS A 19 28.31 18.51 -27.81
N LEU A 20 29.32 18.74 -26.99
CA LEU A 20 29.29 19.59 -25.81
C LEU A 20 30.21 20.78 -26.06
N THR A 21 29.71 21.98 -25.76
CA THR A 21 30.48 23.22 -25.84
C THR A 21 30.60 23.78 -24.44
N THR A 22 31.84 24.07 -24.04
CA THR A 22 32.19 24.66 -22.74
C THR A 22 32.95 25.95 -22.96
N HIS A 23 32.76 26.91 -22.07
CA HIS A 23 33.38 28.22 -22.12
C HIS A 23 34.34 28.40 -20.95
N HIS A 24 35.52 28.93 -21.23
CA HIS A 24 36.54 29.22 -20.24
C HIS A 24 37.12 30.61 -20.50
N SER A 25 37.22 31.43 -19.47
CA SER A 25 37.98 32.68 -19.53
C SER A 25 38.81 32.78 -18.27
N PRO A 26 40.13 32.95 -18.40
CA PRO A 26 41.00 33.16 -17.25
C PRO A 26 40.42 34.25 -16.33
N THR A 27 40.43 33.95 -15.03
CA THR A 27 40.01 34.84 -13.93
C THR A 27 38.57 35.37 -13.97
N THR A 28 37.71 34.90 -14.89
CA THR A 28 36.41 35.54 -15.15
C THR A 28 35.23 34.58 -15.11
N LEU A 29 35.28 33.49 -15.88
CA LEU A 29 34.18 32.54 -16.00
C LEU A 29 34.67 31.15 -16.38
N GLN A 30 33.90 30.14 -16.02
CA GLN A 30 34.14 28.77 -16.44
C GLN A 30 32.85 27.95 -16.42
N THR A 31 32.59 27.17 -17.45
CA THR A 31 31.53 26.15 -17.45
C THR A 31 31.88 25.04 -16.47
N ILE A 32 31.05 24.85 -15.44
CA ILE A 32 31.22 23.74 -14.49
C ILE A 32 30.26 22.59 -14.74
N PHE A 33 29.17 22.85 -15.46
CA PHE A 33 28.17 21.86 -15.84
C PHE A 33 27.61 22.17 -17.21
N ARG A 34 27.52 21.15 -18.06
CA ARG A 34 26.85 21.23 -19.36
C ARG A 34 26.20 19.89 -19.65
N SER A 35 24.95 19.91 -20.05
CA SER A 35 24.27 18.71 -20.54
C SER A 35 23.73 18.96 -21.94
N ASN A 36 23.76 17.91 -22.75
CA ASN A 36 23.17 17.91 -24.08
C ASN A 36 22.56 16.54 -24.36
N ALA A 37 21.49 16.51 -25.14
CA ALA A 37 20.80 15.28 -25.49
C ALA A 37 20.49 15.27 -26.98
N THR A 38 20.53 14.08 -27.57
CA THR A 38 20.19 13.87 -28.98
C THR A 38 19.23 12.69 -29.07
N ARG A 39 18.13 12.87 -29.79
CA ARG A 39 17.20 11.79 -30.12
C ARG A 39 17.64 11.02 -31.37
N ILE A 40 17.11 9.82 -31.52
CA ILE A 40 17.17 9.10 -32.80
C ILE A 40 16.27 9.75 -33.86
N THR A 41 16.66 9.63 -35.12
CA THR A 41 15.85 10.09 -36.24
C THR A 41 14.54 9.30 -36.33
N SER A 42 13.42 10.00 -36.54
CA SER A 42 12.05 9.44 -36.47
C SER A 42 11.79 8.25 -37.40
N GLY A 43 12.56 8.11 -38.49
CA GLY A 43 12.50 6.95 -39.39
C GLY A 43 13.02 5.64 -38.79
N ASP A 44 13.87 5.72 -37.76
CA ASP A 44 14.49 4.57 -37.08
C ASP A 44 13.78 4.18 -35.79
N LEU A 45 12.68 4.85 -35.41
CA LEU A 45 11.99 4.57 -34.16
C LEU A 45 11.49 3.12 -34.07
N THR A 46 11.05 2.55 -35.20
CA THR A 46 10.63 1.15 -35.28
C THR A 46 11.79 0.14 -35.23
N LYS A 47 13.03 0.63 -35.34
CA LYS A 47 14.25 -0.19 -35.36
C LYS A 47 15.09 -0.05 -34.10
N SER A 48 14.93 1.05 -33.35
CA SER A 48 15.82 1.41 -32.24
C SER A 48 15.04 1.93 -31.01
N LEU A 49 14.15 1.10 -30.45
CA LEU A 49 13.46 1.44 -29.19
C LEU A 49 14.35 1.25 -27.95
N GLY A 50 15.43 0.48 -28.04
CA GLY A 50 16.43 0.31 -26.98
C GLY A 50 17.38 1.49 -26.81
N ASP A 51 17.41 2.41 -27.77
CA ASP A 51 18.24 3.63 -27.73
C ASP A 51 17.43 4.79 -28.32
N LEU A 52 16.62 5.45 -27.47
CA LEU A 52 15.72 6.54 -27.87
C LEU A 52 16.40 7.90 -27.81
N VAL A 53 17.18 8.10 -26.74
CA VAL A 53 17.83 9.37 -26.42
C VAL A 53 19.20 9.07 -25.85
N ARG A 54 20.21 9.72 -26.43
CA ARG A 54 21.56 9.74 -25.89
C ARG A 54 21.82 11.06 -25.23
N ILE A 55 22.44 11.01 -24.06
CA ILE A 55 22.67 12.14 -23.18
C ILE A 55 24.15 12.19 -22.87
N ALA A 56 24.74 13.38 -22.93
CA ALA A 56 26.07 13.64 -22.44
C ALA A 56 26.03 14.71 -21.37
N VAL A 57 26.72 14.46 -20.26
CA VAL A 57 26.88 15.38 -19.15
C VAL A 57 28.36 15.65 -18.93
N TYR A 58 28.74 16.90 -19.05
CA TYR A 58 30.04 17.42 -18.64
C TYR A 58 29.90 18.02 -17.23
N LYS A 59 30.83 17.64 -16.36
CA LYS A 59 31.00 18.21 -15.03
C LYS A 59 32.47 18.54 -14.81
N SER A 60 32.73 19.63 -14.11
CA SER A 60 34.05 19.94 -13.58
C SER A 60 33.95 20.67 -12.26
N ARG A 61 35.00 20.60 -11.45
CA ARG A 61 35.15 21.44 -10.26
C ARG A 61 35.85 22.74 -10.62
N TYR A 62 35.40 23.81 -9.97
CA TYR A 62 35.99 25.13 -10.06
C TYR A 62 36.82 25.40 -8.80
N ASP A 63 38.12 25.62 -8.98
CA ASP A 63 38.99 26.06 -7.89
C ASP A 63 39.00 27.59 -7.83
N GLU A 64 38.44 28.15 -6.76
CA GLU A 64 38.35 29.59 -6.56
C GLU A 64 39.71 30.28 -6.37
N VAL A 65 40.76 29.54 -6.00
CA VAL A 65 42.09 30.11 -5.72
C VAL A 65 42.93 30.15 -6.99
N SER A 66 42.95 29.06 -7.76
CA SER A 66 43.76 28.95 -8.98
C SER A 66 43.02 29.34 -10.26
N PHE A 67 41.70 29.58 -10.18
CA PHE A 67 40.82 29.82 -11.33
C PHE A 67 40.93 28.71 -12.39
N ASN A 68 41.31 27.51 -11.96
CA ASN A 68 41.62 26.39 -12.84
C ASN A 68 40.52 25.32 -12.77
N THR A 69 40.38 24.59 -13.88
CA THR A 69 39.44 23.49 -14.01
C THR A 69 40.08 22.21 -13.50
N THR A 70 39.45 21.55 -12.51
CA THR A 70 39.90 20.24 -12.03
C THR A 70 38.75 19.24 -12.03
N GLY A 71 39.08 17.94 -12.02
CA GLY A 71 38.07 16.88 -11.93
C GLY A 71 37.06 16.89 -13.09
N ILE A 72 37.51 17.16 -14.32
CA ILE A 72 36.67 17.07 -15.51
C ILE A 72 36.19 15.62 -15.65
N ASN A 73 34.88 15.44 -15.69
CA ASN A 73 34.24 14.16 -15.91
C ASN A 73 33.13 14.33 -16.96
N ILE A 74 33.17 13.48 -17.97
CA ILE A 74 32.18 13.44 -19.04
C ILE A 74 31.54 12.07 -19.00
N THR A 75 30.23 12.04 -18.74
CA THR A 75 29.44 10.82 -18.68
C THR A 75 28.46 10.81 -19.83
N GLU A 76 28.42 9.71 -20.56
CA GLU A 76 27.43 9.46 -21.60
C GLU A 76 26.42 8.41 -21.11
N CYS A 77 25.13 8.64 -21.34
CA CYS A 77 24.04 7.75 -20.96
C CYS A 77 23.07 7.59 -22.13
N SER A 78 22.53 6.39 -22.32
CA SER A 78 21.45 6.10 -23.25
C SER A 78 20.18 5.75 -22.48
N ILE A 79 19.04 6.25 -22.95
CA ILE A 79 17.72 5.89 -22.43
C ILE A 79 16.95 5.18 -23.54
N GLY A 80 16.35 4.06 -23.20
CA GLY A 80 15.53 3.26 -24.10
C GLY A 80 14.55 2.38 -23.34
N PHE A 81 13.74 1.65 -24.10
CA PHE A 81 12.86 0.64 -23.53
C PHE A 81 13.60 -0.69 -23.36
N THR A 82 13.21 -1.42 -22.32
CA THR A 82 13.63 -2.79 -22.03
C THR A 82 12.41 -3.57 -21.53
N ALA A 83 12.41 -4.88 -21.71
CA ALA A 83 11.36 -5.75 -21.19
C ALA A 83 11.85 -6.46 -19.92
N TYR A 84 10.93 -6.74 -19.00
CA TYR A 84 11.24 -7.48 -17.78
C TYR A 84 10.35 -8.73 -17.69
N GLU A 85 10.97 -9.86 -17.38
CA GLU A 85 10.30 -11.11 -17.06
C GLU A 85 10.34 -11.31 -15.53
N TYR A 86 9.15 -11.44 -14.95
CA TYR A 86 8.95 -11.67 -13.53
C TYR A 86 8.62 -13.14 -13.29
N LYS A 87 9.50 -13.89 -12.63
CA LYS A 87 9.31 -15.31 -12.29
C LYS A 87 8.92 -15.47 -10.83
N GLY A 88 8.04 -16.45 -10.56
CA GLY A 88 7.59 -16.74 -9.19
C GLY A 88 6.85 -15.57 -8.55
N ALA A 89 5.97 -14.91 -9.31
CA ALA A 89 5.15 -13.81 -8.81
C ALA A 89 4.10 -14.32 -7.83
N GLU A 90 4.14 -13.83 -6.58
CA GLU A 90 3.22 -14.17 -5.51
C GLU A 90 2.63 -12.90 -4.89
N ALA A 91 1.36 -12.93 -4.52
CA ALA A 91 0.71 -11.82 -3.85
C ALA A 91 0.16 -12.28 -2.49
N ASN A 92 0.61 -11.64 -1.42
CA ASN A 92 0.08 -11.84 -0.07
C ASN A 92 -0.58 -10.54 0.42
N GLY A 93 -1.92 -10.48 0.28
CA GLY A 93 -2.68 -9.28 0.59
C GLY A 93 -2.33 -8.11 -0.33
N SER A 94 -1.71 -7.06 0.24
CA SER A 94 -1.25 -5.89 -0.50
C SER A 94 0.21 -6.00 -0.98
N VAL A 95 0.93 -7.05 -0.56
CA VAL A 95 2.34 -7.23 -0.91
C VAL A 95 2.44 -8.10 -2.14
N PHE A 96 2.98 -7.54 -3.23
CA PHE A 96 3.33 -8.27 -4.44
C PHE A 96 4.84 -8.56 -4.42
N MET A 97 5.19 -9.84 -4.44
CA MET A 97 6.56 -10.35 -4.44
C MET A 97 6.81 -11.12 -5.74
N PHE A 98 8.05 -11.18 -6.17
CA PHE A 98 8.50 -12.01 -7.28
C PHE A 98 9.87 -12.57 -6.91
N GLY A 99 10.15 -13.79 -7.36
CA GLY A 99 11.41 -14.47 -7.07
C GLY A 99 12.55 -13.89 -7.89
N ASP A 100 12.55 -14.21 -9.19
CA ASP A 100 13.60 -13.75 -10.11
C ASP A 100 13.06 -12.69 -11.06
N LEU A 101 13.89 -11.66 -11.30
CA LEU A 101 13.69 -10.62 -12.30
C LEU A 101 14.75 -10.79 -13.39
N SER A 102 14.33 -11.12 -14.60
CA SER A 102 15.21 -11.16 -15.77
C SER A 102 14.91 -10.00 -16.72
N GLU A 103 15.93 -9.19 -17.00
CA GLU A 103 15.85 -8.19 -18.05
C GLU A 103 15.98 -8.85 -19.43
N ILE A 104 15.09 -8.48 -20.34
CA ILE A 104 15.02 -8.95 -21.71
C ILE A 104 15.28 -7.77 -22.63
N HIS A 105 16.42 -7.84 -23.31
CA HIS A 105 16.80 -6.82 -24.28
C HIS A 105 15.89 -6.89 -25.49
N ILE A 106 15.28 -5.76 -25.86
CA ILE A 106 14.31 -5.67 -26.97
C ILE A 106 14.94 -5.28 -28.31
N GLU A 107 16.28 -5.34 -28.41
CA GLU A 107 16.99 -5.13 -29.68
C GLU A 107 16.64 -6.23 -30.68
N GLY A 108 16.32 -5.84 -31.91
CA GLY A 108 15.97 -6.77 -33.00
C GLY A 108 14.52 -7.26 -32.98
N VAL A 109 13.68 -6.76 -32.09
CA VAL A 109 12.22 -6.96 -32.18
C VAL A 109 11.67 -6.12 -33.34
N ASP A 110 10.84 -6.72 -34.19
CA ASP A 110 10.17 -5.99 -35.27
C ASP A 110 9.02 -5.15 -34.69
N TRP A 111 9.16 -3.83 -34.76
CA TRP A 111 8.12 -2.89 -34.35
C TRP A 111 7.42 -2.30 -35.55
N ALA A 112 6.09 -2.17 -35.46
CA ALA A 112 5.30 -1.55 -36.50
C ALA A 112 4.33 -0.54 -35.88
N TRP A 113 4.00 0.49 -36.67
CA TRP A 113 2.90 1.37 -36.30
C TRP A 113 1.59 0.60 -36.35
N GLU A 114 0.77 0.74 -35.31
CA GLU A 114 -0.57 0.16 -35.28
C GLU A 114 -1.39 0.73 -36.45
N PRO A 115 -2.01 -0.13 -37.29
CA PRO A 115 -2.83 0.34 -38.39
C PRO A 115 -4.06 1.07 -37.85
N VAL A 116 -4.21 2.33 -38.21
CA VAL A 116 -5.35 3.18 -37.84
C VAL A 116 -6.23 3.46 -39.06
N PRO A 117 -7.56 3.62 -38.88
CA PRO A 117 -8.46 4.03 -39.94
C PRO A 117 -8.00 5.33 -40.62
N SER A 118 -8.32 5.49 -41.90
CA SER A 118 -7.93 6.67 -42.68
C SER A 118 -8.44 7.96 -42.02
N GLY A 119 -7.52 8.83 -41.62
CA GLY A 119 -7.82 10.12 -40.98
C GLY A 119 -7.43 10.22 -39.51
N GLU A 120 -7.08 9.11 -38.86
CA GLU A 120 -6.58 9.11 -37.48
C GLU A 120 -5.05 9.16 -37.44
N ALA A 121 -4.51 9.91 -36.47
CA ALA A 121 -3.08 9.94 -36.23
C ALA A 121 -2.61 8.58 -35.71
N ARG A 122 -1.44 8.10 -36.17
CA ARG A 122 -0.82 6.89 -35.61
C ARG A 122 -0.44 7.16 -34.15
N GLN A 123 -1.14 6.50 -33.22
CA GLN A 123 -0.94 6.74 -31.79
C GLN A 123 0.01 5.74 -31.15
N HIS A 124 0.13 4.53 -31.69
CA HIS A 124 0.86 3.46 -31.01
C HIS A 124 1.78 2.66 -31.93
N ILE A 125 2.86 2.19 -31.33
CA ILE A 125 3.83 1.26 -31.92
C ILE A 125 3.61 -0.09 -31.23
N VAL A 126 3.49 -1.15 -32.01
CA VAL A 126 3.25 -2.51 -31.53
C VAL A 126 4.36 -3.45 -31.97
N SER A 127 4.75 -4.36 -31.09
CA SER A 127 5.69 -5.44 -31.45
C SER A 127 4.98 -6.49 -32.30
N ASN A 128 5.57 -6.91 -33.41
CA ASN A 128 5.02 -7.97 -34.24
C ASN A 128 5.19 -9.33 -33.54
N ARG A 129 4.06 -10.03 -33.32
CA ARG A 129 4.04 -11.36 -32.68
C ARG A 129 4.83 -12.43 -33.44
N SER A 130 5.09 -12.19 -34.72
CA SER A 130 5.74 -13.15 -35.64
C SER A 130 7.22 -13.38 -35.34
N THR A 131 7.92 -12.40 -34.75
CA THR A 131 9.37 -12.44 -34.48
C THR A 131 9.72 -12.75 -33.02
N THR A 132 8.74 -12.72 -32.11
CA THR A 132 8.94 -13.00 -30.68
C THR A 132 7.84 -13.92 -30.14
N PRO A 133 7.85 -15.23 -30.50
CA PRO A 133 6.78 -16.16 -30.12
C PRO A 133 6.61 -16.35 -28.61
N GLU A 134 7.64 -16.05 -27.83
CA GLU A 134 7.65 -16.19 -26.35
C GLU A 134 7.29 -14.90 -25.60
N LEU A 135 7.21 -13.75 -26.27
CA LEU A 135 6.92 -12.47 -25.63
C LEU A 135 5.46 -12.02 -25.89
N PRO A 136 4.79 -11.43 -24.88
CA PRO A 136 3.51 -10.77 -25.11
C PRO A 136 3.68 -9.59 -26.07
N SER A 137 2.61 -9.25 -26.80
CA SER A 137 2.64 -8.06 -27.66
C SER A 137 2.75 -6.79 -26.83
N PHE A 138 3.82 -6.05 -27.02
CA PHE A 138 4.02 -4.73 -26.42
C PHE A 138 3.34 -3.66 -27.26
N ARG A 139 2.80 -2.64 -26.59
CA ARG A 139 2.15 -1.48 -27.22
C ARG A 139 2.65 -0.21 -26.54
N ILE A 140 3.32 0.64 -27.30
CA ILE A 140 3.95 1.87 -26.81
C ILE A 140 3.26 3.07 -27.45
N SER A 141 2.99 4.10 -26.65
CA SER A 141 2.39 5.36 -27.11
C SER A 141 3.44 6.21 -27.82
N GLY A 142 3.20 6.52 -29.10
CA GLY A 142 4.01 7.44 -29.89
C GLY A 142 3.99 8.88 -29.35
N PRO A 143 2.82 9.44 -28.98
CA PRO A 143 2.75 10.75 -28.33
C PRO A 143 3.60 10.85 -27.05
N ASP A 144 3.65 9.80 -26.24
CA ASP A 144 4.44 9.80 -25.00
C ASP A 144 5.95 9.80 -25.30
N ILE A 145 6.39 9.07 -26.33
CA ILE A 145 7.78 9.13 -26.83
C ILE A 145 8.10 10.55 -27.33
N TRP A 146 7.17 11.18 -28.04
CA TRP A 146 7.37 12.54 -28.54
C TRP A 146 7.51 13.55 -27.41
N ALA A 147 6.64 13.49 -26.41
CA ALA A 147 6.73 14.33 -25.21
C ALA A 147 8.04 14.10 -24.46
N LEU A 148 8.52 12.85 -24.42
CA LEU A 148 9.82 12.51 -23.83
C LEU A 148 10.98 13.15 -24.60
N TRP A 149 10.95 13.12 -25.93
CA TRP A 149 11.94 13.82 -26.76
C TRP A 149 11.93 15.33 -26.54
N GLU A 150 10.76 15.96 -26.51
CA GLU A 150 10.65 17.40 -26.22
C GLU A 150 11.21 17.75 -24.83
N PHE A 151 11.00 16.89 -23.83
CA PHE A 151 11.59 17.08 -22.51
C PHE A 151 13.12 17.05 -22.54
N PHE A 152 13.73 16.07 -23.22
CA PHE A 152 15.19 15.95 -23.31
C PHE A 152 15.83 17.02 -24.21
N GLU A 153 15.10 17.54 -25.20
CA GLU A 153 15.52 18.67 -26.04
C GLU A 153 15.24 20.04 -25.38
N SER A 154 14.55 20.06 -24.23
CA SER A 154 14.22 21.31 -23.54
C SER A 154 15.45 22.00 -22.95
N ILE A 155 15.34 23.31 -22.73
CA ILE A 155 16.36 24.13 -22.06
C ILE A 155 16.64 23.70 -20.61
N ILE A 156 15.73 22.97 -19.98
CA ILE A 156 15.89 22.44 -18.62
C ILE A 156 16.90 21.30 -18.64
N PHE A 157 16.80 20.44 -19.65
CA PHE A 157 17.65 19.28 -19.81
C PHE A 157 18.96 19.64 -20.51
N GLN A 158 18.94 20.46 -21.56
CA GLN A 158 20.13 20.94 -22.28
C GLN A 158 20.72 22.22 -21.66
N GLY A 159 20.83 22.24 -20.33
CA GLY A 159 21.28 23.37 -19.55
C GLY A 159 22.79 23.61 -19.62
N GLU A 160 23.20 24.81 -19.22
CA GLU A 160 24.59 25.16 -18.96
C GLU A 160 24.68 25.96 -17.68
N TYR A 161 25.61 25.57 -16.81
CA TYR A 161 25.94 26.35 -15.64
C TYR A 161 27.42 26.72 -15.62
N MET A 162 27.65 28.01 -15.56
CA MET A 162 28.93 28.68 -15.51
C MET A 162 29.12 29.27 -14.10
N SER A 163 30.30 29.05 -13.54
CA SER A 163 30.78 29.69 -12.33
C SER A 163 31.58 30.95 -12.67
N GLY A 164 31.56 31.96 -11.80
CA GLY A 164 32.27 33.23 -11.97
C GLY A 164 31.37 34.45 -12.15
N GLY A 165 31.87 35.48 -12.83
CA GLY A 165 31.20 36.79 -12.98
C GLY A 165 30.01 36.84 -13.93
N TYR A 166 29.63 35.70 -14.51
CA TYR A 166 28.50 35.59 -15.44
C TYR A 166 27.31 34.89 -14.80
N LYS A 167 26.12 35.47 -15.00
CA LYS A 167 24.87 34.85 -14.57
C LYS A 167 24.44 33.82 -15.60
N SER A 168 24.50 32.54 -15.21
CA SER A 168 23.94 31.46 -16.00
C SER A 168 22.44 31.68 -16.21
N ILE A 169 21.99 31.66 -17.48
CA ILE A 169 20.58 31.89 -17.83
C ILE A 169 19.73 30.68 -17.44
N ASN A 170 20.29 29.46 -17.56
CA ASN A 170 19.59 28.21 -17.30
C ASN A 170 20.43 27.25 -16.45
N SER A 171 20.26 27.30 -15.12
CA SER A 171 20.92 26.35 -14.22
C SER A 171 20.54 24.88 -14.47
N GLY A 172 19.44 24.62 -15.19
CA GLY A 172 19.03 23.29 -15.67
C GLY A 172 19.20 22.20 -14.63
N LEU A 173 19.77 21.08 -15.06
CA LEU A 173 20.08 19.93 -14.19
C LEU A 173 21.27 20.15 -13.24
N ASN A 174 22.01 21.27 -13.32
CA ASN A 174 23.16 21.51 -12.42
C ASN A 174 22.75 21.52 -10.95
N ALA A 175 21.52 21.93 -10.62
CA ALA A 175 21.04 21.91 -9.25
C ALA A 175 20.95 20.49 -8.66
N ALA A 176 20.76 19.47 -9.50
CA ALA A 176 20.65 18.07 -9.09
C ALA A 176 21.91 17.25 -9.39
N LEU A 177 22.61 17.55 -10.49
CA LEU A 177 23.74 16.77 -11.02
C LEU A 177 25.09 17.50 -10.90
N GLY A 178 25.10 18.73 -10.39
CA GLY A 178 26.31 19.52 -10.18
C GLY A 178 27.15 19.02 -9.01
N GLY A 179 28.40 19.51 -8.94
CA GLY A 179 29.33 19.18 -7.86
C GLY A 179 29.66 17.69 -7.81
N ASP A 180 29.44 17.07 -6.65
CA ASP A 180 29.83 15.69 -6.37
C ASP A 180 28.72 14.65 -6.61
N ALA A 181 27.62 15.06 -7.23
CA ALA A 181 26.51 14.16 -7.55
C ALA A 181 26.95 13.02 -8.47
N ASP A 182 26.54 11.79 -8.17
CA ASP A 182 26.74 10.63 -9.04
C ASP A 182 25.74 10.67 -10.19
N VAL A 183 26.25 10.99 -11.38
CA VAL A 183 25.45 11.16 -12.60
C VAL A 183 24.87 9.80 -13.03
N GLU A 184 25.65 8.73 -12.92
CA GLU A 184 25.21 7.39 -13.30
C GLU A 184 24.05 6.94 -12.42
N ASN A 185 24.21 7.08 -11.10
CA ASN A 185 23.15 6.70 -10.16
C ASN A 185 21.90 7.58 -10.31
N ALA A 186 22.06 8.88 -10.60
CA ALA A 186 20.92 9.77 -10.83
C ALA A 186 20.11 9.36 -12.08
N PHE A 187 20.78 8.99 -13.18
CA PHE A 187 20.10 8.49 -14.37
C PHE A 187 19.49 7.10 -14.18
N LYS A 188 20.13 6.21 -13.41
CA LYS A 188 19.54 4.92 -13.01
C LYS A 188 18.25 5.13 -12.21
N ASN A 189 18.25 6.02 -11.22
CA ASN A 189 17.08 6.35 -10.42
C ASN A 189 15.96 7.00 -11.27
N MET A 190 16.32 7.86 -12.23
CA MET A 190 15.38 8.44 -13.20
C MET A 190 14.71 7.35 -14.03
N ALA A 191 15.50 6.44 -14.62
CA ALA A 191 14.99 5.34 -15.43
C ALA A 191 14.10 4.39 -14.62
N GLN A 192 14.48 4.09 -13.38
CA GLN A 192 13.66 3.30 -12.46
C GLN A 192 12.33 3.98 -12.14
N SER A 193 12.34 5.29 -11.85
CA SER A 193 11.12 6.06 -11.58
C SER A 193 10.20 6.10 -12.80
N MET A 194 10.75 6.27 -14.01
CA MET A 194 9.98 6.19 -15.26
C MET A 194 9.38 4.79 -15.46
N THR A 195 10.13 3.73 -15.15
CA THR A 195 9.67 2.34 -15.22
C THR A 195 8.51 2.10 -14.25
N ASP A 196 8.64 2.55 -13.01
CA ASP A 196 7.58 2.44 -11.99
C ASP A 196 6.34 3.23 -12.37
N TYR A 197 6.50 4.41 -12.99
CA TYR A 197 5.37 5.19 -13.50
C TYR A 197 4.64 4.45 -14.63
N ILE A 198 5.35 3.88 -15.60
CA ILE A 198 4.74 3.08 -16.68
C ILE A 198 4.01 1.87 -16.10
N ARG A 199 4.59 1.21 -15.09
CA ARG A 199 4.02 0.02 -14.43
C ARG A 199 2.76 0.33 -13.63
N SER A 200 2.71 1.47 -12.95
CA SER A 200 1.60 1.89 -12.09
C SER A 200 0.60 2.85 -12.75
N GLY A 201 0.87 3.24 -14.00
CA GLY A 201 0.12 4.28 -14.69
C GLY A 201 -1.31 3.89 -15.09
N PRO A 202 -2.04 4.82 -15.74
CA PRO A 202 -3.43 4.60 -16.17
C PRO A 202 -3.61 3.41 -17.12
N SER A 203 -2.56 3.09 -17.88
CA SER A 203 -2.51 1.99 -18.83
C SER A 203 -2.04 0.67 -18.20
N SER A 204 -1.90 0.61 -16.87
CA SER A 204 -1.47 -0.60 -16.17
C SER A 204 -2.42 -1.76 -16.44
N LYS A 205 -1.83 -2.92 -16.72
CA LYS A 205 -2.57 -4.18 -16.90
C LYS A 205 -2.53 -4.94 -15.58
N ARG A 206 -3.70 -5.42 -15.15
CA ARG A 206 -3.78 -6.28 -13.97
C ARG A 206 -3.26 -7.66 -14.33
N ALA A 207 -2.31 -8.17 -13.55
CA ALA A 207 -1.97 -9.58 -13.57
C ALA A 207 -3.14 -10.37 -12.99
N VAL A 208 -3.57 -11.40 -13.71
CA VAL A 208 -4.57 -12.36 -13.22
C VAL A 208 -3.81 -13.54 -12.63
N GLY A 209 -4.15 -13.92 -11.40
CA GLY A 209 -3.56 -15.06 -10.72
C GLY A 209 -4.59 -15.73 -9.80
N ASP A 210 -4.26 -16.93 -9.33
CA ASP A 210 -5.11 -17.70 -8.43
C ASP A 210 -4.84 -17.31 -6.98
N GLY A 211 -5.87 -16.84 -6.27
CA GLY A 211 -5.80 -16.53 -4.85
C GLY A 211 -6.19 -17.73 -4.00
N ILE A 212 -5.35 -18.08 -3.02
CA ILE A 212 -5.70 -19.07 -1.99
C ILE A 212 -6.22 -18.31 -0.77
N GLU A 213 -7.51 -18.43 -0.49
CA GLU A 213 -8.12 -17.87 0.72
C GLU A 213 -8.37 -18.98 1.74
N PHE A 214 -7.77 -18.86 2.93
CA PHE A 214 -8.08 -19.75 4.05
C PHE A 214 -9.45 -19.41 4.63
N ARG A 215 -10.48 -20.10 4.12
CA ARG A 215 -11.82 -19.99 4.70
C ARG A 215 -11.90 -20.88 5.95
N ASN A 216 -12.06 -20.25 7.12
CA ASN A 216 -12.30 -20.96 8.37
C ASN A 216 -13.67 -21.66 8.33
N PHE A 217 -13.69 -22.95 8.03
CA PHE A 217 -14.85 -23.80 8.24
C PHE A 217 -14.92 -24.17 9.72
N GLY A 218 -15.71 -23.41 10.49
CA GLY A 218 -16.08 -23.82 11.84
C GLY A 218 -16.98 -25.05 11.77
N SER A 219 -16.44 -26.24 12.01
CA SER A 219 -17.26 -27.44 12.18
C SER A 219 -17.97 -27.36 13.54
N ILE A 220 -19.27 -27.05 13.51
CA ILE A 220 -20.09 -27.06 14.72
C ILE A 220 -20.32 -28.52 15.11
N ASN A 221 -19.68 -28.94 16.20
CA ASN A 221 -19.85 -30.26 16.78
C ASN A 221 -21.19 -30.33 17.57
N TRP A 222 -22.27 -30.61 16.85
CA TRP A 222 -23.62 -30.86 17.39
C TRP A 222 -23.69 -31.85 18.56
N PRO A 223 -22.85 -32.89 18.68
CA PRO A 223 -22.92 -33.82 19.81
C PRO A 223 -22.72 -33.14 21.19
N TRP A 224 -22.01 -32.02 21.24
CA TRP A 224 -21.76 -31.29 22.50
C TRP A 224 -22.99 -30.52 23.00
N LEU A 225 -23.95 -30.20 22.11
CA LEU A 225 -25.22 -29.57 22.44
C LEU A 225 -26.22 -30.51 23.13
N ILE A 226 -25.99 -31.83 23.06
CA ILE A 226 -26.86 -32.84 23.69
C ILE A 226 -26.79 -32.75 25.22
N GLY A 227 -25.60 -32.49 25.78
CA GLY A 227 -25.41 -32.38 27.23
C GLY A 227 -26.28 -31.30 27.88
N PRO A 228 -26.17 -30.03 27.45
CA PRO A 228 -27.03 -28.95 27.92
C PRO A 228 -28.53 -29.21 27.69
N ALA A 229 -28.89 -29.78 26.54
CA ALA A 229 -30.29 -30.08 26.22
C ALA A 229 -30.92 -31.12 27.17
N ILE A 230 -30.17 -32.16 27.54
CA ILE A 230 -30.63 -33.16 28.52
C ILE A 230 -30.76 -32.53 29.91
N LEU A 231 -29.80 -31.66 30.29
CA LEU A 231 -29.82 -30.99 31.58
C LEU A 231 -31.05 -30.09 31.75
N GLU A 232 -31.38 -29.31 30.72
CA GLU A 232 -32.57 -28.46 30.68
C GLU A 232 -33.86 -29.29 30.77
N LEU A 233 -33.96 -30.38 30.02
CA LEU A 233 -35.10 -31.29 30.09
C LEU A 233 -35.26 -31.92 31.47
N ALA A 234 -34.16 -32.36 32.09
CA ALA A 234 -34.17 -32.95 33.42
C ALA A 234 -34.60 -31.93 34.50
N ALA A 235 -34.14 -30.69 34.40
CA ALA A 235 -34.54 -29.60 35.30
C ALA A 235 -36.03 -29.29 35.18
N LEU A 236 -36.56 -29.26 33.96
CA LEU A 236 -37.97 -29.01 33.68
C LEU A 236 -38.86 -30.13 34.25
N ILE A 237 -38.48 -31.39 34.04
CA ILE A 237 -39.19 -32.55 34.61
C ILE A 237 -39.16 -32.48 36.14
N PHE A 238 -37.99 -32.21 36.74
CA PHE A 238 -37.85 -32.14 38.19
C PHE A 238 -38.72 -31.04 38.80
N ALA A 239 -38.78 -29.87 38.17
CA ALA A 239 -39.65 -28.77 38.60
C ALA A 239 -41.13 -29.19 38.57
N VAL A 240 -41.60 -29.81 37.48
CA VAL A 240 -42.98 -30.30 37.36
C VAL A 240 -43.30 -31.34 38.42
N CYS A 241 -42.41 -32.31 38.63
CA CYS A 241 -42.58 -33.33 39.67
C CYS A 241 -42.63 -32.73 41.08
N THR A 242 -41.80 -31.71 41.36
CA THR A 242 -41.77 -31.02 42.66
C THR A 242 -43.08 -30.29 42.90
N ILE A 243 -43.59 -29.57 41.90
CA ILE A 243 -44.88 -28.88 41.99
C ILE A 243 -45.99 -29.90 42.25
N MET A 244 -46.08 -30.96 41.46
CA MET A 244 -47.11 -31.98 41.60
C MET A 244 -47.05 -32.70 42.96
N ALA A 245 -45.86 -33.06 43.42
CA ALA A 245 -45.65 -33.73 44.70
C ALA A 245 -46.01 -32.82 45.89
N THR A 246 -45.70 -31.52 45.78
CA THR A 246 -46.04 -30.54 46.81
C THR A 246 -47.55 -30.31 46.83
N THR A 247 -48.21 -30.18 45.67
CA THR A 247 -49.67 -30.02 45.59
C THR A 247 -50.43 -31.25 46.07
N ARG A 248 -49.91 -32.47 45.84
CA ARG A 248 -50.55 -33.71 46.32
C ARG A 248 -50.36 -33.96 47.82
N LYS A 249 -49.33 -33.38 48.43
CA LYS A 249 -49.05 -33.56 49.87
C LYS A 249 -49.71 -32.50 50.76
N HIS A 250 -50.49 -31.57 50.22
CA HIS A 250 -51.23 -30.57 51.01
C HIS A 250 -52.48 -31.14 51.70
N GLU A 251 -52.27 -32.11 52.58
CA GLU A 251 -53.06 -32.31 53.81
C GLU A 251 -52.18 -32.05 55.05
N VAL A 252 -51.10 -31.28 54.91
CA VAL A 252 -50.32 -30.80 56.07
C VAL A 252 -50.96 -29.48 56.54
N PRO A 253 -51.64 -29.48 57.70
CA PRO A 253 -52.36 -28.30 58.17
C PRO A 253 -51.36 -27.22 58.62
N LEU A 254 -51.53 -26.00 58.09
CA LEU A 254 -50.67 -24.81 58.28
C LEU A 254 -50.56 -24.28 59.72
N TRP A 255 -51.15 -24.95 60.72
CA TRP A 255 -51.22 -24.49 62.12
C TRP A 255 -49.88 -24.52 62.87
N LYS A 256 -48.86 -25.25 62.39
CA LYS A 256 -47.57 -25.36 63.09
C LYS A 256 -46.70 -24.10 63.06
N SER A 257 -47.04 -23.05 62.30
CA SER A 257 -46.24 -21.81 62.22
C SER A 257 -46.96 -20.55 62.68
N SER A 258 -48.15 -20.66 63.27
CA SER A 258 -48.92 -19.49 63.71
C SER A 258 -48.60 -19.10 65.15
N ALA A 259 -47.97 -17.93 65.33
CA ALA A 259 -47.63 -17.34 66.64
C ALA A 259 -48.82 -17.16 67.60
N LEU A 260 -50.05 -17.23 67.10
CA LEU A 260 -51.30 -17.16 67.86
C LEU A 260 -51.48 -18.30 68.89
N VAL A 261 -50.91 -19.49 68.63
CA VAL A 261 -51.01 -20.63 69.56
C VAL A 261 -50.14 -20.41 70.81
N LEU A 262 -49.03 -19.67 70.67
CA LEU A 262 -48.14 -19.36 71.78
C LEU A 262 -48.70 -18.27 72.71
N LEU A 263 -49.64 -17.43 72.23
CA LEU A 263 -50.15 -16.30 73.01
C LEU A 263 -51.22 -16.70 74.04
N ASN A 264 -51.87 -17.85 73.86
CA ASN A 264 -53.04 -18.26 74.65
C ASN A 264 -52.83 -19.58 75.42
N ALA A 265 -51.57 -19.95 75.62
CA ALA A 265 -51.20 -21.09 76.46
C ALA A 265 -51.18 -20.64 77.93
N GLU A 266 -52.15 -21.10 78.73
CA GLU A 266 -52.18 -20.83 80.16
C GLU A 266 -51.34 -21.87 80.91
N TYR A 267 -50.47 -21.40 81.81
CA TYR A 267 -49.48 -22.23 82.51
C TYR A 267 -49.99 -22.60 83.91
N ASP A 268 -50.47 -23.83 84.08
CA ASP A 268 -50.85 -24.36 85.39
C ASP A 268 -49.60 -24.79 86.19
N LYS A 269 -49.30 -24.06 87.26
CA LYS A 269 -48.12 -24.25 88.10
C LYS A 269 -48.13 -25.54 88.93
N ASN A 270 -49.25 -26.25 89.03
CA ASN A 270 -49.34 -27.44 89.88
C ASN A 270 -49.17 -28.77 89.13
N ALA A 271 -49.30 -28.79 87.80
CA ALA A 271 -49.21 -30.02 87.00
C ALA A 271 -48.03 -30.09 86.02
N GLY A 272 -47.26 -29.00 85.83
CA GLY A 272 -46.05 -29.01 84.99
C GLY A 272 -46.30 -29.29 83.49
N THR A 273 -47.55 -29.16 83.02
CA THR A 273 -47.96 -29.36 81.63
C THR A 273 -48.73 -28.17 81.10
N ILE A 274 -48.41 -27.75 79.88
CA ILE A 274 -49.15 -26.71 79.14
C ILE A 274 -50.32 -27.40 78.46
N ASN A 275 -51.54 -27.17 78.93
CA ASN A 275 -52.75 -27.66 78.27
C ASN A 275 -53.35 -26.52 77.43
N GLY A 276 -53.40 -26.71 76.12
CA GLY A 276 -54.14 -25.82 75.22
C GLY A 276 -55.60 -26.25 75.17
N GLU A 277 -56.51 -25.42 75.68
CA GLU A 277 -57.96 -25.67 75.70
C GLU A 277 -58.60 -25.39 74.33
N PHE A 278 -58.03 -25.89 73.23
CA PHE A 278 -58.59 -25.63 71.89
C PHE A 278 -58.53 -26.88 71.00
N GLU A 279 -59.71 -27.46 70.76
CA GLU A 279 -59.89 -28.65 69.92
C GLU A 279 -60.12 -28.32 68.42
N GLY A 280 -60.00 -27.04 67.99
CA GLY A 280 -60.14 -26.73 66.57
C GLY A 280 -59.90 -25.29 66.11
N VAL A 281 -59.52 -25.17 64.83
CA VAL A 281 -59.21 -23.89 64.12
C VAL A 281 -60.39 -22.92 64.08
N LYS A 282 -61.63 -23.43 64.08
CA LYS A 282 -62.84 -22.60 64.08
C LYS A 282 -63.05 -21.84 65.38
N GLU A 283 -62.67 -22.43 66.52
CA GLU A 283 -62.74 -21.77 67.83
C GLU A 283 -61.70 -20.65 67.94
N LEU A 284 -60.49 -20.87 67.40
CA LEU A 284 -59.44 -19.85 67.33
C LEU A 284 -59.82 -18.65 66.45
N GLU A 285 -60.46 -18.89 65.30
CA GLU A 285 -60.93 -17.79 64.42
C GLU A 285 -62.04 -16.96 65.10
N LYS A 286 -62.92 -17.62 65.86
CA LYS A 286 -64.00 -16.97 66.60
C LYS A 286 -63.47 -16.10 67.74
N MET A 287 -62.44 -16.57 68.45
CA MET A 287 -61.78 -15.83 69.52
C MET A 287 -60.95 -14.64 69.01
N ALA A 288 -60.25 -14.81 67.89
CA ALA A 288 -59.53 -13.71 67.23
C ALA A 288 -60.47 -12.59 66.77
N LYS A 289 -61.69 -12.95 66.32
CA LYS A 289 -62.73 -11.96 65.98
C LYS A 289 -63.33 -11.26 67.20
N SER A 290 -63.33 -11.87 68.40
CA SER A 290 -63.87 -11.25 69.61
C SER A 290 -62.87 -10.37 70.37
N SER A 291 -61.58 -10.57 70.17
CA SER A 291 -60.53 -9.82 70.88
C SER A 291 -60.24 -8.49 70.20
N LYS A 292 -60.81 -7.39 70.72
CA LYS A 292 -60.42 -6.02 70.36
C LYS A 292 -59.19 -5.62 71.20
N ALA A 293 -58.03 -5.55 70.56
CA ALA A 293 -56.84 -4.96 71.16
C ALA A 293 -57.02 -3.43 71.25
N ARG A 294 -56.83 -2.89 72.46
CA ARG A 294 -56.68 -1.45 72.71
C ARG A 294 -55.18 -1.18 72.82
N LEU A 295 -54.63 -0.37 71.93
CA LEU A 295 -53.29 0.20 72.12
C LEU A 295 -53.45 1.44 72.99
N ASP A 296 -52.81 1.44 74.16
CA ASP A 296 -52.36 2.66 74.84
C ASP A 296 -50.96 3.03 74.34
#